data_AF-A0A7J7JFB8-F1
#
_entry.id   AF-A0A7J7JFB8-F1
#
_cell.length_a   1.000
_cell.length_b   1.000
_cell.length_c   1.000
_cell.angle_alpha   90.00
_cell.angle_beta   90.00
_cell.angle_gamma   90.00
#
_symmetry.space_group_name_H-M   'P 1'
#
loop_
_entity.id
_entity.type
_entity.pdbx_description
1 polymer ?
#
loop_
_entity_poly.entity_id
_entity_poly.type
_entity_poly.pdbx_seq_one_letter_code
_entity_poly.pdbx_strand_id
1 'polypeptide(L)'
;MEVNQLIEFLSSLSEILKYIGSEGLGVLAQGAHNRQDEIANANGVYPLVRILKEPKEYLVLSAIRSLRHLCVSVGYAPHKRNQCTTAQARGVKYLIALMTLSKSELIQVEAALTLASAALGIYV
;
A
#
# COMPACT_ATOMS: atom_id res chain seq x y z
N MET A 1 -14.05 10.23 8.85
CA MET A 1 -12.59 10.50 8.83
C MET A 1 -12.19 10.68 7.38
N GLU A 2 -11.60 11.83 7.05
CA GLU A 2 -11.26 12.19 5.68
C GLU A 2 -9.98 11.47 5.23
N VAL A 3 -9.89 11.13 3.95
CA VAL A 3 -8.70 10.48 3.37
C VAL A 3 -7.41 11.28 3.64
N ASN A 4 -7.48 12.61 3.57
CA ASN A 4 -6.33 13.48 3.83
C ASN A 4 -5.80 13.33 5.25
N GLN A 5 -6.69 13.24 6.25
CA GLN A 5 -6.28 13.07 7.65
C GLN A 5 -5.48 11.77 7.86
N LEU A 6 -5.89 10.68 7.21
CA LEU A 6 -5.19 9.41 7.25
C LEU A 6 -3.83 9.48 6.54
N ILE A 7 -3.74 10.21 5.43
CA ILE A 7 -2.48 10.44 4.72
C ILE A 7 -1.50 11.26 5.56
N GLU A 8 -2.00 12.27 6.29
CA GLU A 8 -1.19 13.06 7.23
C GLU A 8 -0.60 12.18 8.35
N PHE A 9 -1.38 11.23 8.86
CA PHE A 9 -0.91 10.30 9.90
C PHE A 9 0.31 9.47 9.44
N LEU A 10 0.38 9.10 8.16
CA LEU A 10 1.53 8.38 7.58
C LEU A 10 2.83 9.18 7.64
N SER A 11 2.74 10.51 7.70
CA SER A 11 3.89 11.41 7.76
C SER A 11 4.27 11.80 9.20
N SER A 12 3.49 11.37 10.18
CA SER A 12 3.77 11.67 11.59
C SER A 12 4.98 10.89 12.12
N LEU A 13 5.56 11.37 13.23
CA LEU A 13 6.61 10.62 13.95
C LEU A 13 6.04 9.47 14.81
N SER A 14 4.73 9.44 15.04
CA SER A 14 4.08 8.42 15.87
C SER A 14 3.88 7.15 15.05
N GLU A 15 4.49 6.05 15.50
CA GLU A 15 4.30 4.75 14.87
C GLU A 15 2.82 4.32 14.88
N ILE A 16 2.09 4.61 15.97
CA ILE A 16 0.66 4.30 16.10
C ILE A 16 -0.14 5.07 15.04
N LEU A 17 0.16 6.34 14.82
CA LEU A 17 -0.54 7.12 13.79
C LEU A 17 -0.20 6.61 12.39
N LYS A 18 1.08 6.30 12.09
CA LYS A 18 1.43 5.67 10.81
C LYS A 18 0.65 4.37 10.59
N TYR A 19 0.54 3.54 11.62
CA TYR A 19 -0.22 2.29 11.58
C TYR A 19 -1.71 2.55 11.30
N ILE A 20 -2.35 3.44 12.06
CA ILE A 20 -3.77 3.80 11.90
C ILE A 20 -4.03 4.39 10.51
N GLY A 21 -3.16 5.29 10.06
CA GLY A 21 -3.20 5.87 8.71
C GLY A 21 -3.16 4.78 7.65
N SER A 22 -2.22 3.84 7.79
CA SER A 22 -1.99 2.78 6.82
C SER A 22 -3.18 1.82 6.75
N GLU A 23 -3.58 1.27 7.89
CA GLU A 23 -4.74 0.36 7.97
C GLU A 23 -6.03 1.06 7.53
N GLY A 24 -6.24 2.30 7.95
CA GLY A 24 -7.41 3.09 7.59
C GLY A 24 -7.54 3.28 6.08
N LEU A 25 -6.45 3.63 5.39
CA LEU A 25 -6.46 3.72 3.93
C LEU A 25 -6.69 2.36 3.27
N GLY A 26 -6.13 1.29 3.83
CA GLY A 26 -6.37 -0.08 3.37
C GLY A 26 -7.84 -0.47 3.45
N VAL A 27 -8.52 -0.14 4.55
CA VAL A 27 -9.96 -0.38 4.73
C VAL A 27 -10.77 0.45 3.74
N LEU A 28 -10.45 1.74 3.57
CA LEU A 28 -11.16 2.61 2.63
C LEU A 28 -10.95 2.19 1.16
N ALA A 29 -9.87 1.48 0.85
CA ALA A 29 -9.60 0.97 -0.50
C ALA A 29 -10.37 -0.33 -0.83
N GLN A 30 -11.15 -0.88 0.10
CA GLN A 30 -11.86 -2.16 -0.06
C GLN A 30 -13.37 -2.00 -0.26
N GLY A 31 -13.99 -3.01 -0.86
CA GLY A 31 -15.45 -3.15 -0.97
C GLY A 31 -16.11 -2.36 -2.10
N ALA A 32 -17.45 -2.40 -2.12
CA ALA A 32 -18.28 -1.78 -3.15
C ALA A 32 -18.24 -0.24 -3.15
N HIS A 33 -17.91 0.36 -2.01
CA HIS A 33 -17.79 1.83 -1.83
C HIS A 33 -16.34 2.22 -1.57
N ASN A 34 -15.40 1.52 -2.20
CA ASN A 34 -13.99 1.84 -2.06
C ASN A 34 -13.70 3.27 -2.53
N ARG A 35 -12.65 3.86 -1.95
CA ARG A 35 -12.20 5.23 -2.18
C ARG A 35 -10.84 5.27 -2.87
N GLN A 36 -10.53 4.26 -3.70
CA GLN A 36 -9.22 4.16 -4.35
C GLN A 36 -8.88 5.41 -5.18
N ASP A 37 -9.85 5.96 -5.91
CA ASP A 37 -9.69 7.20 -6.69
C ASP A 37 -9.45 8.42 -5.79
N GLU A 38 -10.20 8.56 -4.68
CA GLU A 38 -10.01 9.66 -3.72
C GLU A 38 -8.59 9.61 -3.13
N ILE A 39 -8.13 8.43 -2.74
CA ILE A 39 -6.77 8.20 -2.22
C ILE A 39 -5.71 8.47 -3.30
N ALA A 40 -5.95 8.07 -4.54
CA ALA A 40 -5.07 8.32 -5.67
C ALA A 40 -4.93 9.82 -5.98
N ASN A 41 -6.05 10.55 -5.96
CA ASN A 41 -6.11 12.00 -6.15
C ASN A 41 -5.37 12.75 -5.05
N ALA A 42 -5.44 12.27 -3.81
CA ALA A 42 -4.73 12.82 -2.67
C ALA A 42 -3.26 12.36 -2.56
N ASN A 43 -2.72 11.65 -3.57
CA ASN A 43 -1.35 11.12 -3.59
C ASN A 43 -1.01 10.16 -2.43
N GLY A 44 -2.02 9.45 -1.88
CA GLY A 44 -1.87 8.59 -0.69
C GLY A 44 -0.96 7.37 -0.88
N VAL A 45 -0.65 6.98 -2.13
CA VAL A 45 0.27 5.86 -2.42
C VAL A 45 1.71 6.18 -2.01
N TYR A 46 2.19 7.42 -2.23
CA TYR A 46 3.60 7.76 -1.98
C TYR A 46 4.01 7.57 -0.51
N PRO A 47 3.25 8.05 0.50
CA PRO A 47 3.62 7.85 1.89
C PRO A 47 3.55 6.38 2.33
N LEU A 48 2.61 5.58 1.80
CA LEU A 48 2.57 4.14 2.05
C LEU A 48 3.82 3.43 1.53
N VAL A 49 4.29 3.79 0.33
CA VAL A 49 5.55 3.25 -0.21
C VAL A 49 6.76 3.66 0.65
N ARG A 50 6.73 4.83 1.31
CA ARG A 50 7.78 5.22 2.26
C ARG A 50 7.80 4.32 3.50
N ILE A 51 6.63 3.92 4.00
CA ILE A 51 6.49 3.05 5.18
C ILE A 51 7.07 1.65 4.94
N LEU A 52 7.14 1.17 3.70
CA LEU A 52 7.79 -0.12 3.36
C LEU A 52 9.26 -0.23 3.82
N LYS A 53 9.90 0.88 4.17
CA LYS A 53 11.28 0.94 4.67
C LYS A 53 11.39 1.10 6.18
N GLU A 54 10.27 1.17 6.90
CA GLU A 54 10.28 1.29 8.35
C GLU A 54 10.89 0.02 8.98
N PRO A 55 11.61 0.15 10.11
CA PRO A 55 12.23 -1.00 10.76
C PRO A 55 11.22 -1.90 11.48
N LYS A 56 9.98 -1.41 11.68
CA LYS A 56 8.94 -2.13 12.43
C LYS A 56 8.11 -2.98 11.48
N GLU A 57 8.17 -4.29 11.67
CA GLU A 57 7.47 -5.26 10.81
C GLU A 57 5.96 -4.98 10.71
N TYR A 58 5.30 -4.60 11.80
CA TYR A 58 3.85 -4.34 11.79
C TYR A 58 3.47 -3.10 10.95
N LEU A 59 4.35 -2.09 10.84
CA LEU A 59 4.15 -0.94 9.96
C LEU A 59 4.38 -1.32 8.50
N VAL A 60 5.43 -2.09 8.24
CA VAL A 60 5.72 -2.59 6.89
C VAL A 60 4.56 -3.45 6.41
N LEU A 61 4.06 -4.35 7.25
CA LEU A 61 2.97 -5.25 6.95
C LEU A 61 1.65 -4.52 6.65
N SER A 62 1.30 -3.50 7.45
CA SER A 62 0.11 -2.69 7.18
C SER A 62 0.23 -1.99 5.82
N ALA A 63 1.39 -1.38 5.53
CA ALA A 63 1.61 -0.69 4.26
C ALA A 63 1.58 -1.64 3.05
N ILE A 64 2.16 -2.84 3.16
CA ILE A 64 2.09 -3.87 2.11
C ILE A 64 0.64 -4.21 1.79
N ARG A 65 -0.18 -4.47 2.81
CA ARG A 65 -1.59 -4.86 2.64
C ARG A 65 -2.42 -3.72 2.09
N SER A 66 -2.25 -2.50 2.60
CA SER A 66 -2.95 -1.33 2.11
C SER A 66 -2.60 -1.02 0.66
N LEU A 67 -1.33 -1.15 0.26
CA LEU A 67 -0.93 -1.00 -1.14
C LEU A 67 -1.57 -2.05 -2.06
N ARG A 68 -1.74 -3.30 -1.60
CA ARG A 68 -2.47 -4.32 -2.37
C ARG A 68 -3.90 -3.87 -2.63
N HIS A 69 -4.60 -3.47 -1.58
CA HIS A 69 -5.99 -3.02 -1.69
C HIS A 69 -6.14 -1.73 -2.50
N LEU A 70 -5.09 -0.91 -2.60
CA LEU A 70 -5.09 0.26 -3.50
C LEU A 70 -4.81 -0.11 -4.96
N CYS A 71 -4.09 -1.20 -5.23
CA CYS A 71 -3.72 -1.62 -6.58
C CYS A 71 -4.82 -2.43 -7.27
N VAL A 72 -5.64 -3.16 -6.53
CA VAL A 72 -6.74 -3.98 -7.07
C VAL A 72 -8.00 -3.82 -6.23
N SER A 73 -9.16 -3.75 -6.89
CA SER A 73 -10.47 -3.73 -6.23
C SER A 73 -11.11 -5.13 -6.21
N VAL A 74 -12.39 -5.21 -5.83
CA VAL A 74 -13.15 -6.46 -5.78
C VAL A 74 -13.09 -7.17 -7.14
N GLY A 75 -12.89 -8.49 -7.13
CA GLY A 75 -12.76 -9.29 -8.35
C GLY A 75 -11.41 -9.10 -9.07
N TYR A 76 -10.37 -8.61 -8.38
CA TYR A 76 -9.04 -8.36 -8.94
C TYR A 76 -9.03 -7.33 -10.09
N ALA A 77 -10.03 -6.44 -10.15
CA ALA A 77 -10.03 -5.38 -11.14
C ALA A 77 -8.88 -4.39 -10.85
N PRO A 78 -7.99 -4.12 -11.84
CA PRO A 78 -6.80 -3.31 -11.61
C PRO A 78 -7.13 -1.82 -11.49
N HIS A 79 -6.58 -1.16 -10.48
CA HIS A 79 -6.60 0.31 -10.37
C HIS A 79 -5.31 0.89 -10.99
N LYS A 80 -5.30 1.00 -12.33
CA LYS A 80 -4.08 1.30 -13.13
C LYS A 80 -3.30 2.51 -12.62
N ARG A 81 -3.97 3.60 -12.21
CA ARG A 81 -3.30 4.79 -11.67
C ARG A 81 -2.49 4.49 -10.40
N ASN A 82 -3.04 3.70 -9.49
CA ASN A 82 -2.36 3.36 -8.23
C ASN A 82 -1.23 2.37 -8.48
N GLN A 83 -1.43 1.41 -9.36
CA GLN A 83 -0.38 0.49 -9.81
C GLN A 83 0.81 1.26 -10.43
N CYS A 84 0.55 2.15 -11.38
CA CYS A 84 1.58 3.01 -11.97
C CYS A 84 2.27 3.88 -10.92
N THR A 85 1.52 4.48 -9.99
CA THR A 85 2.09 5.30 -8.92
C THR A 85 2.97 4.48 -7.99
N THR A 86 2.56 3.27 -7.62
CA THR A 86 3.39 2.33 -6.84
C THR A 86 4.68 2.00 -7.56
N ALA A 87 4.63 1.76 -8.88
CA ALA A 87 5.83 1.51 -9.67
C ALA A 87 6.77 2.74 -9.72
N GLN A 88 6.23 3.92 -10.04
CA GLN A 88 6.98 5.18 -10.11
C GLN A 88 7.62 5.56 -8.76
N ALA A 89 6.93 5.28 -7.65
CA ALA A 89 7.45 5.50 -6.29
C ALA A 89 8.53 4.50 -5.85
N ARG A 90 9.02 3.63 -6.76
CA ARG A 90 9.94 2.50 -6.49
C ARG A 90 9.33 1.41 -5.59
N GLY A 91 8.01 1.39 -5.41
CA GLY A 91 7.30 0.42 -4.59
C GLY A 91 7.55 -1.02 -5.04
N VAL A 92 7.57 -1.28 -6.35
CA VAL A 92 7.92 -2.61 -6.91
C VAL A 92 9.30 -3.08 -6.44
N LYS A 93 10.30 -2.20 -6.45
CA LYS A 93 11.65 -2.53 -5.98
C LYS A 93 11.67 -2.87 -4.48
N TYR A 94 10.96 -2.11 -3.65
CA TYR A 94 10.87 -2.40 -2.22
C TYR A 94 10.11 -3.70 -1.95
N LEU A 95 9.02 -3.97 -2.66
CA LEU A 95 8.26 -5.21 -2.53
C LEU A 95 9.10 -6.44 -2.92
N ILE A 96 9.91 -6.36 -3.99
CA ILE A 96 10.85 -7.43 -4.35
C ILE A 96 11.88 -7.65 -3.23
N ALA A 97 12.44 -6.57 -2.67
CA ALA A 97 13.40 -6.68 -1.57
C ALA A 97 12.77 -7.30 -0.32
N LEU A 98 11.55 -6.89 0.05
CA LEU A 98 10.81 -7.46 1.19
C LEU A 98 10.46 -8.93 0.96
N MET A 99 10.06 -9.30 -0.27
CA MET A 99 9.76 -10.67 -0.67
C MET A 99 10.98 -11.60 -0.58
N THR A 100 12.18 -11.10 -0.88
CA THR A 100 13.39 -11.94 -1.03
C THR A 100 14.36 -11.87 0.15
N LEU A 101 14.40 -10.74 0.87
CA LEU A 101 15.42 -10.47 1.89
C LEU A 101 14.86 -10.38 3.31
N SER A 102 13.54 -10.28 3.49
CA SER A 102 12.94 -10.26 4.83
C SER A 102 13.19 -11.59 5.55
N LYS A 103 13.33 -11.54 6.88
CA LYS A 103 13.39 -12.74 7.73
C LYS A 103 12.00 -13.25 8.14
N SER A 104 10.97 -12.41 7.96
CA SER A 104 9.58 -12.72 8.31
C SER A 104 8.88 -13.30 7.09
N GLU A 105 8.54 -14.60 7.16
CA GLU A 105 7.82 -15.32 6.10
C GLU A 105 6.48 -14.65 5.76
N LEU A 106 5.78 -14.11 6.77
CA LEU A 106 4.55 -13.36 6.56
C LEU A 106 4.77 -12.12 5.69
N ILE A 107 5.84 -11.35 5.95
CA ILE A 107 6.20 -10.20 5.10
C ILE A 107 6.55 -10.67 3.68
N GLN A 108 7.27 -11.78 3.54
CA GLN A 108 7.64 -12.30 2.22
C GLN A 108 6.40 -12.64 1.38
N VAL A 109 5.47 -13.38 1.95
CA VAL A 109 4.21 -13.79 1.29
C VAL A 109 3.35 -12.57 0.95
N GLU A 110 3.16 -11.67 1.90
CA GLU A 110 2.33 -10.48 1.70
C GLU A 110 2.94 -9.55 0.64
N ALA A 111 4.27 -9.38 0.64
CA ALA A 111 4.98 -8.63 -0.38
C ALA A 111 4.81 -9.26 -1.77
N ALA A 112 4.86 -10.59 -1.89
CA ALA A 112 4.62 -11.29 -3.15
C ALA A 112 3.19 -11.06 -3.68
N LEU A 113 2.18 -11.18 -2.82
CA LEU A 113 0.78 -10.92 -3.19
C LEU A 113 0.54 -9.46 -3.62
N THR A 114 1.15 -8.52 -2.89
CA THR A 114 1.07 -7.10 -3.24
C THR A 114 1.82 -6.79 -4.54
N LEU A 115 2.96 -7.42 -4.78
CA LEU A 115 3.71 -7.29 -6.03
C LEU A 115 2.89 -7.78 -7.23
N ALA A 116 2.24 -8.93 -7.12
CA ALA A 116 1.33 -9.43 -8.15
C ALA A 116 0.19 -8.44 -8.43
N SER A 117 -0.41 -7.89 -7.36
CA SER A 117 -1.49 -6.90 -7.47
C SER A 117 -1.03 -5.58 -8.10
N ALA A 118 0.20 -5.15 -7.82
CA ALA A 118 0.80 -3.95 -8.39
C ALA A 118 1.16 -4.12 -9.87
N ALA A 119 1.47 -5.35 -10.32
CA ALA A 119 1.84 -5.64 -11.70
C ALA A 119 0.64 -5.95 -12.61
N LEU A 120 -0.51 -6.35 -12.05
CA LEU A 120 -1.62 -6.95 -12.80
C LEU A 120 -2.13 -6.14 -14.00
N GLY A 121 -2.25 -4.81 -13.89
CA GLY A 121 -2.82 -3.97 -14.95
C GLY A 121 -1.83 -3.09 -15.70
N ILE A 122 -0.53 -3.17 -15.38
CA ILE A 122 0.52 -2.39 -16.05
C ILE A 122 1.06 -3.13 -17.29
N TYR A 123 0.95 -4.47 -17.30
CA TYR A 123 1.43 -5.32 -18.39
C TYR A 123 0.30 -5.92 -19.26
N VAL A 124 -0.94 -5.45 -19.07
CA VAL A 124 -2.15 -5.87 -19.79
C VAL A 124 -2.95 -4.65 -20.26
#